data_AF-A0A442VZX6-F1
#
_entry.id   AF-A0A442VZX6-F1
#
_cell.length_a   1.000
_cell.length_b   1.000
_cell.length_c   1.000
_cell.angle_alpha   90.00
_cell.angle_beta   90.00
_cell.angle_gamma   90.00
#
_symmetry.space_group_name_H-M   'P 1'
#
loop_
_entity.id
_entity.type
_entity.pdbx_description
1 polymer ?
#
loop_
_entity_poly.entity_id
_entity_poly.type
_entity_poly.pdbx_seq_one_letter_code
_entity_poly.pdbx_strand_id
1 'polypeptide(L)'
;FSSAGGVAIDRATLSGDKISGKAAGTINPNGASDFSLDLASTGPSLPLALGSTESPIKLELQALSVKAAGQGTQPQLDISAVLPSVATKFSDVEGLTLALHSDAFDVKSRTGPVSGTVTANKIGLDNPTIAPLLAGKITAKVAGDLATDT
;
A
#
# COMPACT_ATOMS: atom_id res chain seq x y z
N PHE A 1 -12.79 7.53 -20.00
CA PHE A 1 -11.53 8.29 -20.07
C PHE A 1 -11.87 9.73 -20.39
N SER A 2 -11.67 10.68 -19.47
CA SER A 2 -11.83 12.09 -19.81
C SER A 2 -10.52 12.58 -20.44
N SER A 3 -10.64 13.42 -21.47
CA SER A 3 -9.56 13.90 -22.32
C SER A 3 -8.48 14.75 -21.63
N ALA A 4 -8.52 14.86 -20.29
CA ALA A 4 -7.64 15.71 -19.48
C ALA A 4 -6.74 14.93 -18.49
N GLY A 5 -6.63 13.60 -18.64
CA GLY A 5 -5.77 12.76 -17.79
C GLY A 5 -6.35 12.44 -16.40
N GLY A 6 -7.64 12.68 -16.19
CA GLY A 6 -8.36 12.30 -14.98
C GLY A 6 -9.04 10.92 -15.09
N VAL A 7 -9.22 10.27 -13.94
CA VAL A 7 -9.96 9.02 -13.80
C VAL A 7 -11.21 9.30 -12.97
N ALA A 8 -12.37 8.95 -13.48
CA ALA A 8 -13.62 8.99 -12.73
C ALA A 8 -14.24 7.59 -12.70
N ILE A 9 -14.57 7.14 -11.50
CA ILE A 9 -15.24 5.87 -11.23
C ILE A 9 -16.50 6.19 -10.45
N ASP A 10 -17.67 6.07 -11.09
CA ASP A 10 -18.94 6.25 -10.36
C ASP A 10 -19.09 5.17 -9.28
N ARG A 11 -18.82 3.92 -9.67
CA ARG A 11 -18.74 2.77 -8.77
C ARG A 11 -18.09 1.59 -9.48
N ALA A 12 -17.07 1.01 -8.87
CA ALA A 12 -16.54 -0.28 -9.23
C ALA A 12 -16.68 -1.23 -8.04
N THR A 13 -17.08 -2.47 -8.31
CA THR A 13 -17.08 -3.55 -7.32
C THR A 13 -16.25 -4.70 -7.87
N LEU A 14 -15.34 -5.21 -7.06
CA LEU A 14 -14.61 -6.44 -7.31
C LEU A 14 -15.18 -7.51 -6.37
N SER A 15 -15.63 -8.62 -6.94
CA SER A 15 -16.07 -9.79 -6.19
C SER A 15 -15.39 -11.01 -6.78
N GLY A 16 -14.52 -11.63 -5.99
CA GLY A 16 -13.87 -12.90 -6.31
C GLY A 16 -13.87 -13.82 -5.10
N ASP A 17 -13.48 -15.07 -5.31
CA ASP A 17 -13.58 -16.11 -4.29
C ASP A 17 -12.80 -15.79 -3.01
N LYS A 18 -11.67 -15.07 -3.14
CA LYS A 18 -10.76 -14.72 -2.04
C LYS A 18 -10.67 -13.23 -1.74
N ILE A 19 -11.39 -12.40 -2.48
CA ILE A 19 -11.22 -10.95 -2.46
C ILE A 19 -12.53 -10.22 -2.77
N SER A 20 -12.77 -9.14 -2.04
CA SER A 20 -13.84 -8.21 -2.33
C SER A 20 -13.31 -6.79 -2.26
N GLY A 21 -13.81 -5.90 -3.10
CA GLY A 21 -13.37 -4.52 -3.09
C GLY A 21 -14.37 -3.58 -3.73
N LYS A 22 -14.25 -2.31 -3.37
CA LYS A 22 -15.06 -1.21 -3.90
C LYS A 22 -14.14 -0.06 -4.25
N ALA A 23 -14.37 0.56 -5.40
CA ALA A 23 -13.73 1.82 -5.74
C ALA A 23 -14.78 2.81 -6.22
N ALA A 24 -14.62 4.08 -5.85
CA ALA A 24 -15.50 5.15 -6.28
C ALA A 24 -14.75 6.47 -6.22
N GLY A 25 -15.26 7.45 -6.96
CA GLY A 25 -14.78 8.81 -6.94
C GLY A 25 -13.91 9.19 -8.13
N THR A 26 -13.25 10.33 -8.04
CA THR A 26 -12.53 10.96 -9.15
C THR A 26 -11.14 11.37 -8.72
N ILE A 27 -10.17 11.16 -9.61
CA ILE A 27 -8.86 11.80 -9.58
C ILE A 27 -8.83 12.76 -10.77
N ASN A 28 -8.77 14.06 -10.49
CA ASN A 28 -8.73 15.09 -11.52
C ASN A 28 -7.54 16.04 -11.26
N PRO A 29 -6.46 15.94 -12.05
CA PRO A 29 -5.31 16.83 -11.92
C PRO A 29 -5.63 18.32 -12.14
N ASN A 30 -6.76 18.63 -12.80
CA ASN A 30 -7.18 19.99 -13.12
C ASN A 30 -8.38 20.45 -12.27
N GLY A 31 -8.72 19.74 -11.21
CA GLY A 31 -9.90 20.05 -10.39
C GLY A 31 -9.96 19.23 -9.11
N ALA A 32 -11.18 18.99 -8.62
CA ALA A 32 -11.38 18.25 -7.39
C ALA A 32 -11.09 16.76 -7.58
N SER A 33 -10.33 16.20 -6.65
CA SER A 33 -10.15 14.77 -6.46
C SER A 33 -10.83 14.36 -5.17
N ASP A 34 -11.60 13.29 -5.23
CA ASP A 34 -12.20 12.60 -4.09
C ASP A 34 -12.40 11.16 -4.54
N PHE A 35 -11.42 10.31 -4.23
CA PHE A 35 -11.34 8.93 -4.65
C PHE A 35 -11.11 8.04 -3.44
N SER A 36 -11.78 6.89 -3.43
CA SER A 36 -11.63 5.86 -2.43
C SER A 36 -11.55 4.49 -3.09
N LEU A 37 -10.65 3.65 -2.61
CA LEU A 37 -10.53 2.24 -2.93
C LEU A 37 -10.40 1.47 -1.62
N ASP A 38 -11.29 0.51 -1.39
CA ASP A 38 -11.20 -0.45 -0.30
C ASP A 38 -11.16 -1.87 -0.88
N LEU A 39 -10.22 -2.66 -0.37
CA LEU A 39 -10.00 -4.03 -0.77
C LEU A 39 -9.82 -4.87 0.48
N ALA A 40 -10.51 -6.00 0.57
CA ALA A 40 -10.42 -6.92 1.68
C ALA A 40 -10.46 -8.37 1.19
N SER A 41 -9.70 -9.24 1.85
CA SER A 41 -9.86 -10.68 1.66
C SER A 41 -11.24 -11.11 2.17
N THR A 42 -11.88 -12.02 1.44
CA THR A 42 -13.12 -12.70 1.88
C THR A 42 -12.85 -13.88 2.81
N GLY A 43 -11.58 -14.26 2.97
CA GLY A 43 -11.10 -15.30 3.88
C GLY A 43 -10.03 -14.75 4.84
N PRO A 44 -9.05 -15.58 5.26
CA PRO A 44 -7.99 -15.11 6.17
C PRO A 44 -7.07 -14.06 5.52
N SER A 45 -6.71 -14.27 4.25
CA SER A 45 -5.86 -13.41 3.44
C SER A 45 -5.92 -13.78 1.96
N LEU A 46 -5.49 -12.84 1.11
CA LEU A 46 -5.25 -13.00 -0.31
C LEU A 46 -3.75 -13.23 -0.56
N PRO A 47 -3.33 -14.41 -1.07
CA PRO A 47 -1.95 -14.64 -1.43
C PRO A 47 -1.59 -13.88 -2.72
N LEU A 48 -0.51 -13.11 -2.67
CA LEU A 48 0.07 -12.38 -3.78
C LEU A 48 1.53 -12.81 -3.95
N ALA A 49 1.91 -13.16 -5.18
CA ALA A 49 3.29 -13.46 -5.54
C ALA A 49 3.85 -12.30 -6.37
N LEU A 50 4.88 -11.66 -5.86
CA LEU A 50 5.64 -10.58 -6.49
C LEU A 50 7.11 -11.00 -6.65
N GLY A 51 7.90 -10.20 -7.37
CA GLY A 51 9.32 -10.47 -7.58
C GLY A 51 9.61 -11.43 -8.74
N SER A 52 10.88 -11.81 -8.89
CA SER A 52 11.34 -12.74 -9.92
C SER A 52 11.37 -14.19 -9.42
N THR A 53 11.61 -15.13 -10.32
CA THR A 53 11.83 -16.54 -9.97
C THR A 53 13.04 -16.74 -9.05
N GLU A 54 14.07 -15.90 -9.19
CA GLU A 54 15.29 -15.94 -8.39
C GLU A 54 15.11 -15.30 -7.01
N SER A 55 14.21 -14.32 -6.90
CA SER A 55 13.91 -13.55 -5.69
C SER A 55 12.40 -13.37 -5.50
N PRO A 56 11.67 -14.45 -5.16
CA PRO A 56 10.24 -14.38 -4.99
C PRO A 56 9.88 -13.66 -3.68
N ILE A 57 8.81 -12.89 -3.73
CA ILE A 57 8.19 -12.22 -2.59
C ILE A 57 6.76 -12.71 -2.50
N LYS A 58 6.40 -13.36 -1.39
CA LYS A 58 5.03 -13.83 -1.10
C LYS A 58 4.41 -12.91 -0.07
N LEU A 59 3.24 -12.38 -0.38
CA LEU A 59 2.51 -11.49 0.51
C LEU A 59 1.14 -12.09 0.77
N GLU A 60 0.70 -12.07 2.01
CA GLU A 60 -0.67 -12.35 2.38
C GLU A 60 -1.34 -11.00 2.65
N LEU A 61 -2.25 -10.57 1.78
CA LEU A 61 -2.97 -9.31 1.91
C LEU A 61 -4.33 -9.55 2.57
N GLN A 62 -4.56 -8.97 3.74
CA GLN A 62 -5.87 -9.02 4.39
C GLN A 62 -6.74 -7.83 3.98
N ALA A 63 -6.17 -6.61 3.99
CA ALA A 63 -6.89 -5.41 3.63
C ALA A 63 -5.95 -4.34 3.04
N LEU A 64 -6.49 -3.54 2.12
CA LEU A 64 -5.86 -2.36 1.55
C LEU A 64 -6.95 -1.27 1.44
N SER A 65 -6.64 -0.07 1.92
CA SER A 65 -7.46 1.11 1.72
C SER A 65 -6.60 2.24 1.16
N VAL A 66 -7.13 2.92 0.15
CA VAL A 66 -6.50 4.07 -0.48
C VAL A 66 -7.54 5.17 -0.60
N LYS A 67 -7.19 6.35 -0.11
CA LYS A 67 -8.00 7.55 -0.25
C LYS A 67 -7.16 8.66 -0.84
N ALA A 68 -7.69 9.34 -1.85
CA ALA A 68 -7.08 10.53 -2.40
C ALA A 68 -8.12 11.65 -2.44
N ALA A 69 -7.84 12.77 -1.79
CA ALA A 69 -8.77 13.88 -1.70
C ALA A 69 -8.02 15.21 -1.84
N GLY A 70 -8.66 16.21 -2.46
CA GLY A 70 -8.06 17.54 -2.58
C GLY A 70 -8.34 18.19 -3.93
N GLN A 71 -7.49 19.14 -4.30
CA GLN A 71 -7.66 19.95 -5.51
C GLN A 71 -6.36 19.99 -6.31
N GLY A 72 -6.48 19.98 -7.64
CA GLY A 72 -5.35 20.13 -8.55
C GLY A 72 -4.50 18.87 -8.67
N THR A 73 -3.21 19.05 -8.98
CA THR A 73 -2.29 17.95 -9.33
C THR A 73 -1.73 17.21 -8.12
N GLN A 74 -1.90 17.76 -6.91
CA GLN A 74 -1.30 17.27 -5.66
C GLN A 74 -2.39 16.98 -4.61
N PRO A 75 -3.24 15.96 -4.81
CA PRO A 75 -4.17 15.55 -3.77
C PRO A 75 -3.44 15.05 -2.52
N GLN A 76 -4.10 15.19 -1.38
CA GLN A 76 -3.77 14.43 -0.19
C GLN A 76 -3.98 12.94 -0.50
N LEU A 77 -3.06 12.09 -0.07
CA LEU A 77 -3.09 10.65 -0.26
C LEU A 77 -2.92 9.92 1.07
N ASP A 78 -3.89 9.09 1.41
CA ASP A 78 -3.85 8.18 2.55
C ASP A 78 -3.85 6.73 2.04
N ILE A 79 -2.90 5.92 2.49
CA ILE A 79 -2.80 4.50 2.16
C ILE A 79 -2.68 3.73 3.46
N SER A 80 -3.50 2.69 3.64
CA SER A 80 -3.31 1.73 4.72
C SER A 80 -3.40 0.31 4.20
N ALA A 81 -2.60 -0.58 4.79
CA ALA A 81 -2.62 -1.99 4.43
C ALA A 81 -2.36 -2.87 5.65
N VAL A 82 -3.01 -4.03 5.67
CA VAL A 82 -2.82 -5.08 6.67
C VAL A 82 -2.39 -6.35 5.95
N LEU A 83 -1.20 -6.83 6.28
CA LEU A 83 -0.60 -8.01 5.70
C LEU A 83 -0.24 -9.01 6.80
N PRO A 84 -1.01 -10.11 6.96
CA PRO A 84 -0.68 -11.13 7.95
C PRO A 84 0.73 -11.71 7.79
N SER A 85 1.25 -11.79 6.57
CA SER A 85 2.60 -12.28 6.30
C SER A 85 3.21 -11.63 5.06
N VAL A 86 4.52 -11.38 5.09
CA VAL A 86 5.36 -11.09 3.93
C VAL A 86 6.61 -11.95 4.03
N ALA A 87 6.85 -12.82 3.05
CA ALA A 87 7.98 -13.73 3.03
C ALA A 87 8.82 -13.53 1.77
N THR A 88 10.13 -13.47 1.95
CA THR A 88 11.15 -13.53 0.89
C THR A 88 11.90 -14.85 1.00
N LYS A 89 12.98 -15.01 0.23
CA LYS A 89 13.84 -16.19 0.31
C LYS A 89 14.54 -16.36 1.66
N PHE A 90 14.87 -15.26 2.35
CA PHE A 90 15.71 -15.27 3.56
C PHE A 90 15.07 -14.61 4.77
N SER A 91 13.84 -14.10 4.62
CA SER A 91 13.16 -13.38 5.70
C SER A 91 11.65 -13.59 5.62
N ASP A 92 11.04 -13.58 6.78
CA ASP A 92 9.59 -13.54 6.95
C ASP A 92 9.22 -12.39 7.89
N VAL A 93 8.09 -11.77 7.64
CA VAL A 93 7.53 -10.70 8.46
C VAL A 93 6.10 -11.07 8.75
N GLU A 94 5.75 -11.16 10.03
CA GLU A 94 4.40 -11.51 10.47
C GLU A 94 3.67 -10.27 11.01
N GLY A 95 2.37 -10.16 10.67
CA GLY A 95 1.48 -9.13 11.17
C GLY A 95 1.92 -7.71 10.81
N LEU A 96 2.23 -7.48 9.53
CA LEU A 96 2.63 -6.18 9.01
C LEU A 96 1.41 -5.25 8.88
N THR A 97 1.50 -4.05 9.43
CA THR A 97 0.53 -2.98 9.25
C THR A 97 1.24 -1.73 8.73
N LEU A 98 0.69 -1.14 7.67
CA LEU A 98 1.19 0.05 7.02
C LEU A 98 0.12 1.15 7.11
N ALA A 99 0.55 2.37 7.42
CA ALA A 99 -0.23 3.59 7.23
C ALA A 99 0.69 4.67 6.66
N LEU A 100 0.40 5.16 5.47
CA LEU A 100 1.10 6.24 4.79
C LEU A 100 0.14 7.39 4.55
N HIS A 101 0.68 8.59 4.62
CA HIS A 101 -0.02 9.84 4.44
C HIS A 101 0.87 10.81 3.67
N SER A 102 0.29 11.52 2.71
CA SER A 102 0.92 12.61 1.98
C SER A 102 -0.05 13.76 1.88
N ASP A 103 0.39 14.96 2.24
CA ASP A 103 -0.41 16.18 2.10
C ASP A 103 -0.43 16.73 0.65
N ALA A 104 0.54 16.34 -0.19
CA ALA A 104 0.77 16.94 -1.50
C ALA A 104 1.39 15.95 -2.50
N PHE A 105 0.72 14.81 -2.72
CA PHE A 105 1.23 13.79 -3.62
C PHE A 105 0.91 14.15 -5.07
N ASP A 106 1.94 14.45 -5.88
CA ASP A 106 1.77 14.62 -7.31
C ASP A 106 1.55 13.27 -7.98
N VAL A 107 0.31 12.99 -8.39
CA VAL A 107 -0.10 11.72 -8.99
C VAL A 107 0.59 11.51 -10.35
N LYS A 108 0.92 12.58 -11.07
CA LYS A 108 1.50 12.51 -12.42
C LYS A 108 2.98 12.16 -12.36
N SER A 109 3.75 12.87 -11.53
CA SER A 109 5.18 12.57 -11.36
C SER A 109 5.44 11.45 -10.36
N ARG A 110 4.45 11.06 -9.56
CA ARG A 110 4.55 10.09 -8.45
C ARG A 110 5.55 10.56 -7.38
N THR A 111 5.46 11.83 -7.02
CA THR A 111 6.40 12.50 -6.11
C THR A 111 5.67 13.29 -5.04
N GLY A 112 6.33 13.57 -3.93
CA GLY A 112 5.82 14.46 -2.90
C GLY A 112 6.19 14.00 -1.48
N PRO A 113 5.83 14.80 -0.47
CA PRO A 113 6.12 14.46 0.91
C PRO A 113 5.30 13.24 1.34
N VAL A 114 5.93 12.27 1.96
CA VAL A 114 5.27 11.08 2.52
C VAL A 114 5.68 10.92 3.97
N SER A 115 4.69 10.71 4.82
CA SER A 115 4.87 10.34 6.21
C SER A 115 4.11 9.05 6.49
N GLY A 116 4.46 8.34 7.55
CA GLY A 116 3.74 7.13 7.88
C GLY A 116 4.36 6.29 8.97
N THR A 117 3.70 5.16 9.23
CA THR A 117 4.10 4.16 10.20
C THR A 117 4.05 2.79 9.57
N VAL A 118 5.10 2.01 9.81
CA VAL A 118 5.17 0.59 9.47
C VAL A 118 5.36 -0.17 10.77
N THR A 119 4.52 -1.16 11.03
CA THR A 119 4.64 -2.03 12.20
C THR A 119 4.67 -3.48 11.78
N ALA A 120 5.67 -4.22 12.23
CA ALA A 120 5.75 -5.68 12.11
C ALA A 120 5.69 -6.29 13.50
N ASN A 121 4.88 -7.33 13.70
CA ASN A 121 4.81 -8.02 14.99
C ASN A 121 6.04 -8.89 15.25
N LYS A 122 6.62 -9.44 14.18
CA LYS A 122 7.81 -10.28 14.21
C LYS A 122 8.51 -10.22 12.86
N ILE A 123 9.85 -10.21 12.88
CA ILE A 123 10.69 -10.38 11.69
C ILE A 123 11.54 -11.63 11.91
N GLY A 124 11.28 -12.67 11.12
CA GLY A 124 12.15 -13.83 10.99
C GLY A 124 13.27 -13.57 9.97
N LEU A 125 14.48 -13.97 10.32
CA LEU A 125 15.64 -13.92 9.44
C LEU A 125 16.29 -15.30 9.40
N ASP A 126 16.70 -15.73 8.22
CA ASP A 126 17.50 -16.95 7.99
C ASP A 126 18.99 -16.69 8.31
N ASN A 127 19.24 -16.10 9.48
CA ASN A 127 20.58 -15.93 10.05
C ASN A 127 20.47 -16.04 11.57
N PRO A 128 20.91 -17.15 12.19
CA PRO A 128 20.72 -17.40 13.61
C PRO A 128 21.47 -16.41 14.51
N THR A 129 22.48 -15.71 13.99
CA THR A 129 23.25 -14.70 14.75
C THR A 129 22.50 -13.36 14.83
N ILE A 130 21.71 -13.02 13.82
CA ILE A 130 20.98 -11.74 13.74
C ILE A 130 19.53 -11.89 14.19
N ALA A 131 18.90 -13.06 13.97
CA ALA A 131 17.50 -13.30 14.30
C ALA A 131 17.12 -12.91 15.76
N PRO A 132 17.95 -13.18 16.79
CA PRO A 132 17.63 -12.75 18.16
C PRO A 132 17.61 -11.23 18.34
N LEU A 133 18.34 -10.47 17.52
CA LEU A 133 18.42 -9.01 17.63
C LEU A 133 17.15 -8.30 17.14
N LEU A 134 16.36 -8.98 16.31
CA LEU A 134 15.11 -8.46 15.74
C LEU A 134 13.88 -9.23 16.27
N ALA A 135 14.05 -10.01 17.33
CA ALA A 135 12.96 -10.76 17.93
C ALA A 135 11.99 -9.81 18.64
N GLY A 136 10.78 -9.69 18.08
CA GLY A 136 9.68 -8.94 18.67
C GLY A 136 9.07 -7.90 17.73
N LYS A 137 8.18 -7.07 18.30
CA LYS A 137 7.46 -6.04 17.56
C LYS A 137 8.39 -4.88 17.20
N ILE A 138 8.41 -4.51 15.92
CA ILE A 138 9.17 -3.40 15.38
C ILE A 138 8.20 -2.38 14.81
N THR A 139 8.38 -1.11 15.17
CA THR A 139 7.62 0.01 14.60
C THR A 139 8.60 1.03 14.05
N ALA A 140 8.50 1.31 12.75
CA ALA A 140 9.22 2.38 12.08
C ALA A 140 8.27 3.54 11.78
N LYS A 141 8.70 4.76 12.06
CA LYS A 141 8.05 5.99 11.60
C LYS A 141 8.89 6.57 10.49
N VAL A 142 8.24 6.96 9.40
CA VAL A 142 8.89 7.51 8.21
C VAL A 142 8.33 8.90 7.93
N ALA A 143 9.22 9.80 7.52
CA ALA A 143 8.91 11.11 6.98
C ALA A 143 10.01 11.46 5.97
N GLY A 144 9.63 11.82 4.76
CA GLY A 144 10.56 12.17 3.69
C GLY A 144 9.83 12.47 2.39
N ASP A 145 10.57 12.57 1.29
CA ASP A 145 10.01 12.85 -0.02
C ASP A 145 10.16 11.63 -0.93
N LEU A 146 9.09 11.28 -1.64
CA LEU A 146 9.16 10.31 -2.73
C LEU A 146 9.56 11.03 -4.02
N ALA A 147 10.56 10.48 -4.70
CA ALA A 147 11.02 10.92 -6.01
C ALA A 147 11.18 9.71 -6.92
N THR A 148 10.95 9.90 -8.22
CA THR A 148 11.29 8.87 -9.21
C THR A 148 12.79 8.79 -9.41
N ASP A 149 13.31 7.57 -9.47
CA ASP A 149 14.70 7.32 -9.84
C ASP A 149 15.00 7.87 -11.24
N THR A 150 16.19 8.45 -11.42
CA THR A 150 16.63 9.15 -12.65
C THR A 150 17.46 8.25 -13.56
#